data_AF-A0A377PYL4-F1
#
_entry.id   AF-A0A377PYL4-F1
#
_cell.length_a   1.000
_cell.length_b   1.000
_cell.length_c   1.000
_cell.angle_alpha   90.00
_cell.angle_beta   90.00
_cell.angle_gamma   90.00
#
_symmetry.space_group_name_H-M   'P 1'
#
loop_
_entity.id
_entity.type
_entity.pdbx_description
1 polymer ?
#
loop_
_entity_poly.entity_id
_entity_poly.type
_entity_poly.pdbx_seq_one_letter_code
_entity_poly.pdbx_strand_id
1 'polypeptide(L)'
;MIKGKDILQIIVLEVMSFGIGFFIFYYNNTNGDLFSELITFISIMFGFQITAFSILFNSKSLATLHALFDKIYNNRLERLTQYFKFTFYIEFLIIVGLFITKQFNLVNLFVLPTLSIIGWCFYKISKVLFEFFRTPRNP
;
A
#
# COMPACT_ATOMS: atom_id res chain seq x y z
N MET A 1 -7.30 12.43 -0.21
CA MET A 1 -7.86 11.40 -1.10
C MET A 1 -6.88 11.21 -2.24
N ILE A 2 -6.58 9.95 -2.61
CA ILE A 2 -5.79 9.67 -3.81
C ILE A 2 -6.54 10.20 -5.03
N LYS A 3 -5.85 10.83 -5.99
CA LYS A 3 -6.47 11.52 -7.12
C LYS A 3 -5.97 11.02 -8.47
N GLY A 4 -6.83 11.13 -9.48
CA GLY A 4 -6.47 11.00 -10.90
C GLY A 4 -6.03 9.59 -11.31
N LYS A 5 -4.88 9.49 -12.00
CA LYS A 5 -4.36 8.25 -12.57
C LYS A 5 -4.07 7.15 -11.54
N ASP A 6 -3.86 7.51 -10.28
CA ASP A 6 -3.60 6.53 -9.23
C ASP A 6 -4.83 5.65 -8.94
N ILE A 7 -6.06 6.20 -9.02
CA ILE A 7 -7.30 5.42 -8.83
C ILE A 7 -7.45 4.40 -9.97
N LEU A 8 -7.23 4.83 -11.21
CA LEU A 8 -7.27 3.95 -12.38
C LEU A 8 -6.27 2.80 -12.25
N GLN A 9 -5.04 3.09 -11.77
CA GLN A 9 -4.02 2.08 -11.55
C GLN A 9 -4.46 1.03 -10.52
N ILE A 10 -5.06 1.46 -9.41
CA ILE A 10 -5.57 0.54 -8.37
C ILE A 10 -6.68 -0.34 -8.95
N ILE A 11 -7.67 0.25 -9.63
CA ILE A 11 -8.79 -0.52 -10.20
C ILE A 11 -8.30 -1.58 -11.20
N VAL A 12 -7.42 -1.18 -12.12
CA VAL A 12 -6.87 -2.10 -13.13
C VAL A 12 -6.06 -3.22 -12.47
N LEU A 13 -5.26 -2.87 -11.46
CA LEU A 13 -4.43 -3.81 -10.72
C LEU A 13 -5.29 -4.81 -9.94
N GLU A 14 -6.34 -4.35 -9.25
CA GLU A 14 -7.31 -5.19 -8.56
C GLU A 14 -8.05 -6.15 -9.50
N VAL A 15 -8.58 -5.65 -10.62
CA VAL A 15 -9.32 -6.50 -11.57
C VAL A 15 -8.41 -7.58 -12.15
N MET A 16 -7.18 -7.23 -12.53
CA MET A 16 -6.22 -8.22 -13.03
C MET A 16 -5.78 -9.21 -11.95
N SER A 17 -5.55 -8.74 -10.72
CA SER A 17 -5.10 -9.60 -9.63
C SER A 17 -6.17 -10.56 -9.16
N PHE A 18 -7.45 -10.16 -9.17
CA PHE A 18 -8.57 -11.06 -8.93
C PHE A 18 -8.66 -12.16 -9.99
N GLY A 19 -8.54 -11.79 -11.28
CA GLY A 19 -8.58 -12.77 -12.37
C GLY A 19 -7.47 -13.80 -12.26
N ILE A 20 -6.23 -13.36 -12.06
CA ILE A 20 -5.07 -14.24 -11.90
C ILE A 20 -5.19 -15.07 -10.61
N GLY A 21 -5.60 -14.45 -9.50
CA GLY A 21 -5.77 -15.11 -8.21
C GLY A 21 -6.79 -16.24 -8.26
N PHE A 22 -7.90 -16.05 -8.98
CA PHE A 22 -8.90 -17.09 -9.21
C PHE A 22 -8.29 -18.31 -9.92
N PHE A 23 -7.50 -18.13 -10.98
CA PHE A 23 -6.87 -19.23 -11.71
C PHE A 23 -5.79 -19.95 -10.90
N ILE A 24 -4.97 -19.22 -10.14
CA ILE A 24 -3.82 -19.81 -9.44
C ILE A 24 -4.22 -20.46 -8.11
N PHE A 25 -5.02 -19.79 -7.29
CA PHE A 25 -5.25 -20.19 -5.90
C PHE A 25 -6.60 -20.85 -5.66
N TYR A 26 -7.63 -20.48 -6.43
CA TYR A 26 -8.97 -21.05 -6.28
C TYR A 26 -9.14 -22.29 -7.17
N TYR A 27 -8.82 -22.18 -8.47
CA TYR A 27 -8.99 -23.29 -9.42
C TYR A 27 -8.02 -24.45 -9.19
N ASN A 28 -6.76 -24.16 -8.82
CA ASN A 28 -5.72 -25.17 -8.59
C ASN A 28 -5.73 -25.77 -7.17
N ASN A 29 -6.73 -25.43 -6.35
CA ASN A 29 -7.00 -26.00 -5.02
C ASN A 29 -5.77 -26.07 -4.09
N THR A 30 -5.02 -24.97 -4.00
CA THR A 30 -3.88 -24.85 -3.09
C THR A 30 -4.37 -24.79 -1.63
N ASN A 31 -4.20 -25.88 -0.88
CA ASN A 31 -4.68 -26.03 0.49
C ASN A 31 -3.70 -25.56 1.58
N GLY A 32 -2.91 -24.50 1.32
CA GLY A 32 -2.03 -23.90 2.32
C GLY A 32 -2.78 -22.98 3.28
N ASP A 33 -2.29 -22.80 4.52
CA ASP A 33 -2.81 -21.78 5.45
C ASP A 33 -2.34 -20.37 5.05
N LEU A 34 -2.77 -19.92 3.87
CA LEU A 34 -2.42 -18.62 3.30
C LEU A 34 -2.95 -17.45 4.14
N PHE A 35 -3.92 -17.69 5.02
CA PHE A 35 -4.46 -16.66 5.90
C PHE A 35 -3.40 -16.16 6.91
N SER A 36 -2.75 -17.08 7.62
CA SER A 36 -1.74 -16.72 8.63
C SER A 36 -0.54 -15.99 8.00
N GLU A 37 -0.13 -16.46 6.82
CA GLU A 37 0.94 -15.85 6.03
C GLU A 37 0.57 -14.44 5.56
N LEU A 38 -0.65 -14.23 5.04
CA LEU A 38 -1.14 -12.90 4.65
C LEU A 38 -1.20 -11.94 5.82
N ILE A 39 -1.73 -12.37 6.97
CA ILE A 39 -1.82 -11.51 8.16
C ILE A 39 -0.42 -11.13 8.66
N THR A 40 0.52 -12.07 8.63
CA THR A 40 1.92 -11.81 8.98
C THR A 40 2.55 -10.82 8.01
N PHE A 41 2.36 -11.01 6.70
CA PHE A 41 2.82 -10.08 5.68
C PHE A 41 2.27 -8.66 5.89
N ILE A 42 0.94 -8.53 6.07
CA ILE A 42 0.29 -7.24 6.32
C ILE A 42 0.87 -6.59 7.58
N SER A 43 1.08 -7.35 8.65
CA SER A 43 1.62 -6.83 9.91
C SER A 43 3.04 -6.28 9.74
N ILE A 44 3.88 -6.95 8.96
CA ILE A 44 5.24 -6.47 8.63
C ILE A 44 5.17 -5.19 7.79
N MET A 45 4.29 -5.14 6.79
CA MET A 45 4.12 -3.96 5.93
C MET A 45 3.60 -2.76 6.71
N PHE A 46 2.61 -2.97 7.58
CA PHE A 46 2.06 -1.95 8.47
C PHE A 46 3.14 -1.40 9.42
N GLY A 47 3.95 -2.28 10.02
CA GLY A 47 5.07 -1.91 10.87
C GLY A 47 6.11 -1.05 10.14
N PHE A 48 6.52 -1.47 8.93
CA PHE A 48 7.43 -0.69 8.09
C PHE A 48 6.88 0.71 7.79
N GLN A 49 5.59 0.82 7.46
CA GLN A 49 4.97 2.10 7.14
C GLN A 49 4.93 3.04 8.35
N ILE A 50 4.62 2.53 9.54
CA ILE A 50 4.69 3.32 10.79
C ILE A 50 6.10 3.85 11.02
N THR A 51 7.12 2.98 10.89
CA THR A 51 8.52 3.39 11.07
C THR A 51 8.92 4.45 10.04
N ALA A 52 8.59 4.24 8.76
CA ALA A 52 8.88 5.19 7.69
C ALA A 52 8.19 6.55 7.92
N PHE A 53 6.93 6.53 8.37
CA PHE A 53 6.19 7.73 8.73
C PHE A 53 6.86 8.46 9.90
N SER A 54 7.23 7.75 10.98
CA SER A 54 7.88 8.33 12.15
C SER A 54 9.22 9.01 11.82
N ILE A 55 10.07 8.35 11.01
CA ILE A 55 11.35 8.91 10.55
C ILE A 55 11.13 10.21 9.76
N LEU A 56 10.08 10.26 8.94
CA LEU A 56 9.80 11.42 8.12
C LEU A 56 9.39 12.65 8.93
N PHE A 57 8.56 12.46 9.95
CA PHE A 57 8.11 13.55 10.82
C PHE A 57 9.19 14.02 11.81
N ASN A 58 10.12 13.15 12.19
CA ASN A 58 11.18 13.50 13.14
C ASN A 58 12.49 13.98 12.48
N SER A 59 12.52 14.21 11.17
CA SER A 59 13.74 14.60 10.46
C SER A 59 13.67 16.02 9.91
N LYS A 60 14.82 16.72 9.88
CA LYS A 60 14.99 18.07 9.27
C LYS A 60 14.48 18.13 7.81
N SER A 61 14.36 16.97 7.19
CA SER A 61 13.70 16.61 5.94
C SER A 61 12.29 17.15 5.73
N LEU A 62 11.51 17.33 6.82
CA LEU A 62 10.11 17.74 6.75
C LEU A 62 9.95 19.11 6.08
N ALA A 63 10.86 20.04 6.39
CA ALA A 63 10.87 21.38 5.82
C ALA A 63 11.15 21.35 4.30
N THR A 64 12.05 20.46 3.85
CA THR A 64 12.37 20.29 2.42
C THR A 64 11.18 19.72 1.63
N LEU A 65 10.42 18.79 2.24
CA LEU A 65 9.20 18.22 1.64
C LEU A 65 8.04 19.22 1.56
N HIS A 66 7.94 20.15 2.51
CA HIS A 66 6.99 21.25 2.46
C HIS A 66 7.28 22.25 1.35
N ALA A 67 8.57 22.51 1.06
CA ALA A 67 9.02 23.49 0.08
C ALA A 67 8.90 23.01 -1.38
N LEU A 68 8.85 21.69 -1.62
CA LEU A 68 8.75 21.13 -2.96
C LEU A 68 7.29 21.09 -3.44
N PHE A 69 6.97 21.97 -4.39
CA PHE A 69 5.66 22.04 -5.05
C PHE A 69 5.38 20.77 -5.88
N ASP A 70 4.15 20.27 -5.81
CA ASP A 70 3.63 19.22 -6.67
C ASP A 70 2.38 19.76 -7.38
N LYS A 71 2.23 19.50 -8.69
CA LYS A 71 1.12 20.06 -9.48
C LYS A 71 -0.24 19.48 -9.11
N ILE A 72 -0.27 18.30 -8.48
CA ILE A 72 -1.50 17.56 -8.16
C ILE A 72 -1.83 17.66 -6.66
N TYR A 73 -0.79 17.80 -5.83
CA TYR A 73 -0.88 17.93 -4.37
C TYR A 73 -0.10 19.19 -3.98
N ASN A 74 -0.64 20.09 -3.15
CA ASN A 74 -0.04 21.43 -2.96
C ASN A 74 1.46 21.38 -2.63
N ASN A 75 1.90 20.35 -1.90
CA ASN A 75 3.30 20.01 -1.73
C ASN A 75 3.50 18.48 -1.67
N ARG A 76 4.76 18.05 -1.79
CA ARG A 76 5.13 16.63 -1.71
C ARG A 76 4.85 16.00 -0.36
N LEU A 77 4.90 16.79 0.72
CA LEU A 77 4.52 16.31 2.05
C LEU A 77 3.05 15.88 2.09
N GLU A 78 2.15 16.72 1.61
CA GLU A 78 0.72 16.44 1.56
C GLU A 78 0.46 15.18 0.72
N ARG A 79 1.14 15.05 -0.42
CA ARG A 79 1.05 13.82 -1.24
C ARG A 79 1.42 12.57 -0.44
N LEU A 80 2.53 12.61 0.28
CA LEU A 80 3.02 11.49 1.06
C LEU A 80 2.09 11.18 2.24
N THR A 81 1.64 12.20 2.97
CA THR A 81 0.65 12.05 4.05
C THR A 81 -0.64 11.42 3.54
N GLN A 82 -1.11 11.81 2.35
CA GLN A 82 -2.29 11.24 1.73
C GLN A 82 -2.08 9.76 1.33
N TYR A 83 -0.90 9.37 0.85
CA TYR A 83 -0.58 7.97 0.57
C TYR A 83 -0.50 7.13 1.85
N PHE A 84 0.14 7.61 2.92
CA PHE A 84 0.14 6.91 4.21
C PHE A 84 -1.27 6.75 4.76
N LYS A 85 -2.06 7.83 4.77
CA LYS A 85 -3.45 7.80 5.23
C LYS A 85 -4.28 6.79 4.45
N PHE A 86 -4.17 6.79 3.12
CA PHE A 86 -4.86 5.82 2.28
C PHE A 86 -4.42 4.38 2.58
N THR A 87 -3.11 4.15 2.69
CA THR A 87 -2.57 2.81 2.91
C THR A 87 -3.03 2.24 4.24
N PHE A 88 -3.00 3.02 5.32
CA PHE A 88 -3.52 2.59 6.61
C PHE A 88 -5.01 2.22 6.58
N TYR A 89 -5.84 3.00 5.88
CA TYR A 89 -7.26 2.63 5.73
C TYR A 89 -7.46 1.36 4.90
N ILE A 90 -6.71 1.21 3.81
CA ILE A 90 -6.79 0.03 2.96
C ILE A 90 -6.32 -1.21 3.70
N GLU A 91 -5.19 -1.16 4.40
CA GLU A 91 -4.69 -2.30 5.17
C GLU A 91 -5.66 -2.69 6.29
N PHE A 92 -6.27 -1.71 6.98
CA PHE A 92 -7.33 -1.99 7.95
C PHE A 92 -8.54 -2.66 7.29
N LEU A 93 -9.03 -2.16 6.16
CA LEU A 93 -10.15 -2.75 5.42
C LEU A 93 -9.83 -4.16 4.91
N ILE A 94 -8.60 -4.40 4.46
CA ILE A 94 -8.12 -5.71 4.02
C ILE A 94 -8.12 -6.67 5.20
N ILE A 95 -7.60 -6.29 6.36
CA ILE A 95 -7.60 -7.17 7.55
C ILE A 95 -9.03 -7.56 7.89
N VAL A 96 -9.95 -6.59 7.98
CA VAL A 96 -11.37 -6.86 8.24
C VAL A 96 -11.97 -7.77 7.17
N GLY A 97 -11.69 -7.50 5.89
CA GLY A 97 -12.13 -8.33 4.76
C GLY A 97 -11.57 -9.75 4.78
N LEU A 98 -10.32 -9.94 5.21
CA LEU A 98 -9.69 -11.25 5.35
C LEU A 98 -10.36 -12.07 6.46
N PHE A 99 -10.73 -11.46 7.59
CA PHE A 99 -11.49 -12.14 8.63
C PHE A 99 -12.87 -12.61 8.14
N ILE A 100 -13.58 -11.77 7.38
CA ILE A 100 -14.87 -12.12 6.79
C ILE A 100 -14.69 -13.26 5.77
N THR A 101 -13.73 -13.15 4.86
CA THR A 101 -13.50 -14.16 3.80
C THR A 101 -12.98 -15.49 4.37
N LYS A 102 -12.28 -15.49 5.51
CA LYS A 102 -11.93 -16.71 6.26
C LYS A 102 -13.16 -17.47 6.71
N GLN A 103 -14.21 -16.79 7.16
CA GLN A 103 -15.47 -17.44 7.56
C GLN A 103 -16.15 -18.18 6.40
N PHE A 104 -15.96 -17.70 5.17
CA PHE A 104 -16.54 -18.31 3.95
C PHE A 104 -15.56 -19.21 3.19
N ASN A 105 -14.37 -19.49 3.71
CA ASN A 105 -13.29 -20.22 3.00
C ASN A 105 -12.91 -19.62 1.64
N LEU A 106 -13.02 -18.29 1.48
CA LEU A 106 -12.71 -17.58 0.25
C LEU A 106 -11.35 -16.88 0.27
N VAL A 107 -10.55 -17.07 1.32
CA VAL A 107 -9.24 -16.38 1.49
C VAL A 107 -8.36 -16.51 0.26
N ASN A 108 -8.30 -17.69 -0.35
CA ASN A 108 -7.49 -17.98 -1.53
C ASN A 108 -7.77 -17.04 -2.71
N LEU A 109 -9.02 -16.60 -2.87
CA LEU A 109 -9.39 -15.65 -3.93
C LEU A 109 -8.78 -14.26 -3.71
N PHE A 110 -8.61 -13.87 -2.45
CA PHE A 110 -8.18 -12.53 -2.06
C PHE A 110 -6.67 -12.42 -1.81
N VAL A 111 -5.91 -13.52 -1.88
CA VAL A 111 -4.45 -13.54 -1.69
C VAL A 111 -3.77 -12.58 -2.66
N LEU A 112 -3.95 -12.80 -3.97
CA LEU A 112 -3.25 -12.02 -4.98
C LEU A 112 -3.70 -10.54 -5.00
N PRO A 113 -5.02 -10.22 -4.93
CA PRO A 113 -5.48 -8.85 -4.73
C PRO A 113 -4.81 -8.15 -3.56
N THR A 114 -4.84 -8.79 -2.38
CA THR A 114 -4.23 -8.26 -1.15
C THR A 114 -2.73 -7.97 -1.33
N LEU A 115 -1.97 -8.92 -1.86
CA LEU A 115 -0.53 -8.72 -2.09
C LEU A 115 -0.28 -7.58 -3.07
N SER A 116 -1.08 -7.50 -4.13
CA SER A 116 -0.89 -6.53 -5.19
C SER A 116 -1.21 -5.10 -4.75
N ILE A 117 -2.30 -4.86 -4.01
CA ILE A 117 -2.64 -3.52 -3.52
C ILE A 117 -1.66 -3.03 -2.46
N ILE A 118 -1.25 -3.90 -1.52
CA ILE A 118 -0.26 -3.56 -0.50
C ILE A 118 1.10 -3.29 -1.14
N GLY A 119 1.51 -4.14 -2.09
CA GLY A 119 2.74 -3.94 -2.86
C GLY A 119 2.73 -2.62 -3.63
N TRP A 120 1.59 -2.25 -4.23
CA TRP A 120 1.44 -0.96 -4.92
C TRP A 120 1.54 0.22 -3.95
N CYS A 121 0.88 0.15 -2.78
CA CYS A 121 0.97 1.17 -1.75
C CYS A 121 2.41 1.35 -1.25
N PHE A 122 3.08 0.23 -0.92
CA PHE A 122 4.48 0.21 -0.51
C PHE A 122 5.39 0.83 -1.57
N TYR A 123 5.19 0.50 -2.85
CA TYR A 123 5.96 1.06 -3.96
C TYR A 123 5.77 2.58 -4.04
N LYS A 124 4.54 3.09 -3.94
CA LYS A 124 4.26 4.53 -4.02
C LYS A 124 4.90 5.30 -2.86
N ILE A 125 4.77 4.79 -1.64
CA ILE A 125 5.40 5.37 -0.45
C ILE A 125 6.92 5.38 -0.62
N SER A 126 7.51 4.22 -0.95
CA SER A 126 8.96 4.08 -1.14
C SER A 126 9.49 4.98 -2.25
N LYS A 127 8.78 5.09 -3.38
CA LYS A 127 9.16 5.96 -4.50
C LYS A 127 9.27 7.42 -4.05
N VAL A 128 8.26 7.93 -3.34
CA VAL A 128 8.26 9.31 -2.87
C VAL A 128 9.35 9.53 -1.80
N LEU A 129 9.59 8.53 -0.93
CA LEU A 129 10.69 8.55 0.03
C LEU A 129 12.08 8.54 -0.64
N PHE A 130 12.30 7.73 -1.68
CA PHE A 130 13.56 7.69 -2.40
C PHE A 130 13.80 8.92 -3.27
N GLU A 131 12.75 9.46 -3.90
CA GLU A 131 12.81 10.77 -4.56
C GLU A 131 13.23 11.85 -3.56
N PHE A 132 12.74 11.79 -2.32
CA PHE A 132 13.20 12.65 -1.23
C PHE A 132 14.71 12.48 -0.93
N PHE A 133 15.22 11.26 -0.78
CA PHE A 133 16.65 11.03 -0.51
C PHE A 133 17.58 11.45 -1.66
N ARG A 134 17.06 11.50 -2.90
CA ARG A 134 17.81 11.89 -4.10
C ARG A 134 17.74 13.39 -4.42
N THR A 135 16.82 14.14 -3.81
CA THR A 135 16.69 15.57 -4.11
C THR A 135 17.82 16.33 -3.39
N PRO A 136 18.64 17.13 -4.08
CA PRO A 136 19.74 17.85 -3.45
C PRO A 136 19.20 18.79 -2.38
N ARG A 137 19.74 18.68 -1.16
CA ARG A 137 19.45 19.58 -0.06
C ARG A 137 20.26 20.85 -0.33
N ASN A 138 19.64 21.89 -0.89
CA ASN A 138 20.28 23.20 -0.82
C ASN A 138 20.30 23.62 0.66
N PRO A 139 21.49 23.84 1.27
CA PRO A 139 21.60 24.34 2.63
C PRO A 139 21.06 25.76 2.76
#